data_AF-A0A1D2R2R5-F1
#
_entry.id   AF-A0A1D2R2R5-F1
#
_cell.length_a   1.000
_cell.length_b   1.000
_cell.length_c   1.000
_cell.angle_alpha   90.00
_cell.angle_beta   90.00
_cell.angle_gamma   90.00
#
_symmetry.space_group_name_H-M   'P 1'
#
loop_
_entity.id
_entity.type
_entity.pdbx_description
1 polymer ?
#
loop_
_entity_poly.entity_id
_entity_poly.type
_entity_poly.pdbx_seq_one_letter_code
_entity_poly.pdbx_strand_id
1 'polypeptide(L)'
;MNWIIKQNENQDKNIDSSKIKETGIIGSLRWWYEALVRGYGGYACDPSNSECKFDYDTYEKTKNIEDGLEKVCPVCRLFGCTGWSRRFRLEIKDAQKIPLCLSATSKSDYRHTKLDNLWWLKQIYKKSEKVFFDDNICIEIHTINKINENFDEEDIRNMVLFLFAVISKQGSIGAKIQNGFGVFDIVTVIDKNRLSRGLEKTKELAEIKQGGQVNFPSFNDFFSLTYSVSNDSIYIQPEKFFGTLNSLLKNRFVPSGFSIKYDLRKKIKNDSTPCKAICSNFEYLCKGENEKMVRKTISRFLFGSDKDKFSAKINFTHLYKDKENENYLLNVFGFVPNKVSFENKTLEFNIRSIKNILYIEFGNPYNEEYGVSCLSEVIK
;
A
#
# COMPACT_ATOMS: atom_id res chain seq x y z
N MET A 1 18.04 5.11 -7.86
CA MET A 1 16.59 4.92 -7.74
C MET A 1 16.25 4.53 -6.31
N ASN A 2 15.55 5.39 -5.58
CA ASN A 2 15.54 5.35 -4.11
C ASN A 2 14.46 4.42 -3.55
N TRP A 3 14.86 3.33 -2.90
CA TRP A 3 13.95 2.51 -2.09
C TRP A 3 13.93 3.02 -0.65
N ILE A 4 12.80 3.10 0.05
CA ILE A 4 12.82 3.23 1.52
C ILE A 4 12.02 2.09 2.13
N ILE A 5 12.65 1.00 2.56
CA ILE A 5 11.93 -0.12 3.18
C ILE A 5 12.20 -0.13 4.69
N LYS A 6 11.12 -0.11 5.47
CA LYS A 6 11.19 -0.47 6.89
C LYS A 6 10.77 -1.93 7.06
N GLN A 7 11.35 -2.61 8.05
CA GLN A 7 10.92 -3.95 8.47
C GLN A 7 10.10 -3.93 9.76
N ASN A 8 9.28 -4.96 9.94
CA ASN A 8 8.69 -5.27 11.24
C ASN A 8 9.75 -5.88 12.15
N GLU A 9 10.19 -5.12 13.15
CA GLU A 9 10.83 -5.66 14.37
C GLU A 9 9.71 -6.19 15.27
N ASN A 10 9.39 -7.48 15.17
CA ASN A 10 8.56 -8.14 16.18
C ASN A 10 9.40 -8.40 17.43
N GLN A 11 8.77 -8.29 18.60
CA GLN A 11 9.41 -8.28 19.92
C GLN A 11 9.94 -9.63 20.42
N ASP A 12 9.89 -10.70 19.63
CA ASP A 12 10.35 -12.01 20.08
C ASP A 12 11.39 -12.60 19.12
N LYS A 13 12.54 -12.93 19.72
CA LYS A 13 13.76 -13.55 19.18
C LYS A 13 14.69 -12.59 18.43
N ASN A 14 15.99 -12.79 18.63
CA ASN A 14 17.12 -12.21 17.91
C ASN A 14 16.93 -12.42 16.39
N ILE A 15 16.11 -11.59 15.76
CA ILE A 15 15.98 -11.60 14.31
C ILE A 15 17.04 -10.64 13.79
N ASP A 16 18.01 -11.19 13.08
CA ASP A 16 19.04 -10.41 12.41
C ASP A 16 18.37 -9.39 11.48
N SER A 17 18.45 -8.12 11.86
CA SER A 17 17.91 -7.00 11.08
C SER A 17 18.85 -6.62 9.94
N SER A 18 20.01 -7.29 9.76
CA SER A 18 21.08 -6.95 8.81
C SER A 18 20.65 -6.89 7.35
N LYS A 19 19.68 -7.72 6.92
CA LYS A 19 19.24 -7.84 5.52
C LYS A 19 17.76 -7.53 5.34
N ILE A 20 17.37 -7.10 4.13
CA ILE A 20 15.94 -6.98 3.76
C ILE A 20 15.28 -8.36 3.83
N LYS A 21 14.20 -8.49 4.60
CA LYS A 21 13.40 -9.73 4.64
C LYS A 21 12.52 -9.81 3.39
N GLU A 22 12.84 -10.75 2.51
CA GLU A 22 12.07 -11.06 1.31
C GLU A 22 10.63 -11.44 1.65
N THR A 23 10.42 -12.08 2.80
CA THR A 23 9.07 -12.44 3.29
C THR A 23 8.16 -11.23 3.50
N GLY A 24 8.70 -10.08 3.91
CA GLY A 24 7.94 -8.83 4.04
C GLY A 24 7.52 -8.26 2.68
N ILE A 25 8.42 -8.31 1.70
CA ILE A 25 8.17 -7.89 0.32
C ILE A 25 7.13 -8.82 -0.32
N ILE A 26 7.34 -10.14 -0.25
CA ILE A 26 6.42 -11.15 -0.79
C ILE A 26 5.03 -11.03 -0.16
N GLY A 27 4.92 -10.78 1.14
CA GLY A 27 3.65 -10.55 1.82
C GLY A 27 2.90 -9.33 1.26
N SER A 28 3.60 -8.22 1.04
CA SER A 28 2.99 -7.03 0.42
C SER A 28 2.64 -7.23 -1.06
N LEU A 29 3.46 -7.97 -1.83
CA LEU A 29 3.13 -8.35 -3.21
C LEU A 29 1.84 -9.18 -3.25
N ARG A 30 1.73 -10.16 -2.35
CA ARG A 30 0.52 -10.98 -2.22
C ARG A 30 -0.69 -10.11 -1.95
N TRP A 31 -0.60 -9.17 -1.01
CA TRP A 31 -1.71 -8.28 -0.66
C TRP A 31 -2.18 -7.43 -1.85
N TRP A 32 -1.25 -6.87 -2.63
CA TRP A 32 -1.59 -6.16 -3.87
C TRP A 32 -2.20 -7.09 -4.93
N TYR A 33 -1.66 -8.29 -5.09
CA TYR A 33 -2.18 -9.27 -6.03
C TYR A 33 -3.59 -9.77 -5.65
N GLU A 34 -3.88 -9.93 -4.36
CA GLU A 34 -5.22 -10.22 -3.88
C GLU A 34 -6.22 -9.13 -4.26
N ALA A 35 -5.84 -7.85 -4.11
CA ALA A 35 -6.67 -6.74 -4.53
C ALA A 35 -6.89 -6.73 -6.06
N LEU A 36 -5.85 -7.04 -6.84
CA LEU A 36 -5.95 -7.13 -8.31
C LEU A 36 -6.94 -8.21 -8.74
N VAL A 37 -6.78 -9.43 -8.22
CA VAL A 37 -7.68 -10.56 -8.51
C VAL A 37 -9.12 -10.20 -8.17
N ARG A 38 -9.37 -9.58 -6.99
CA ARG A 38 -10.72 -9.11 -6.61
C ARG A 38 -11.24 -7.99 -7.51
N GLY A 39 -10.37 -7.13 -8.02
CA GLY A 39 -10.73 -6.10 -8.99
C GLY A 39 -11.26 -6.68 -10.30
N TYR A 40 -10.67 -7.78 -10.76
CA TYR A 40 -11.13 -8.54 -11.93
C TYR A 40 -12.30 -9.50 -11.65
N GLY A 41 -12.92 -9.43 -10.46
CA GLY A 41 -14.05 -10.29 -10.10
C GLY A 41 -13.68 -11.70 -9.62
N GLY A 42 -12.38 -12.00 -9.52
CA GLY A 42 -11.88 -13.27 -9.00
C GLY A 42 -11.93 -13.34 -7.47
N TYR A 43 -11.91 -14.56 -6.96
CA TYR A 43 -11.87 -14.86 -5.52
C TYR A 43 -10.43 -14.88 -5.00
N ALA A 44 -10.21 -14.28 -3.83
CA ALA A 44 -8.97 -14.38 -3.08
C ALA A 44 -9.27 -14.67 -1.62
N CYS A 45 -8.78 -15.82 -1.13
CA CYS A 45 -9.03 -16.29 0.23
C CYS A 45 -8.46 -15.35 1.29
N ASP A 46 -9.03 -15.42 2.50
CA ASP A 46 -8.42 -14.79 3.67
C ASP A 46 -7.17 -15.59 4.09
N PRO A 47 -5.96 -15.01 4.05
CA PRO A 47 -4.74 -15.71 4.43
C PRO A 47 -4.68 -16.07 5.93
N SER A 48 -5.57 -15.53 6.76
CA SER A 48 -5.69 -15.89 8.18
C SER A 48 -6.59 -17.11 8.43
N ASN A 49 -7.32 -17.57 7.40
CA ASN A 49 -8.14 -18.76 7.45
C ASN A 49 -7.50 -19.91 6.64
N SER A 50 -7.60 -21.15 7.11
CA SER A 50 -6.90 -22.31 6.53
C SER A 50 -7.64 -23.00 5.38
N GLU A 51 -8.69 -22.38 4.84
CA GLU A 51 -9.59 -23.00 3.85
C GLU A 51 -8.95 -23.21 2.48
N CYS A 52 -7.94 -22.44 2.11
CA CYS A 52 -7.25 -22.60 0.81
C CYS A 52 -6.09 -23.58 0.93
N LYS A 53 -6.28 -24.82 0.48
CA LYS A 53 -5.29 -25.90 0.53
C LYS A 53 -5.33 -26.70 -0.78
N PHE A 54 -4.15 -27.15 -1.23
CA PHE A 54 -4.03 -28.08 -2.35
C PHE A 54 -4.40 -29.50 -1.92
N ASP A 55 -5.23 -30.15 -2.73
CA ASP A 55 -5.71 -31.50 -2.46
C ASP A 55 -4.74 -32.54 -3.01
N TYR A 56 -3.76 -32.91 -2.16
CA TYR A 56 -2.74 -33.89 -2.52
C TYR A 56 -3.32 -35.28 -2.75
N ASP A 57 -4.38 -35.66 -2.02
CA ASP A 57 -4.97 -36.99 -2.14
C ASP A 57 -5.69 -37.16 -3.49
N THR A 58 -6.38 -36.11 -3.94
CA THR A 58 -7.00 -36.09 -5.27
C THR A 58 -5.94 -36.08 -6.37
N TYR A 59 -4.91 -35.22 -6.26
CA TYR A 59 -3.80 -35.19 -7.21
C TYR A 59 -3.07 -36.54 -7.32
N GLU A 60 -2.79 -37.22 -6.21
CA GLU A 60 -2.10 -38.51 -6.25
C GLU A 60 -2.92 -39.61 -6.96
N LYS A 61 -4.25 -39.54 -6.90
CA LYS A 61 -5.14 -40.48 -7.58
C LYS A 61 -5.27 -40.21 -9.07
N THR A 62 -5.35 -38.95 -9.48
CA THR A 62 -5.60 -38.58 -10.88
C THR A 62 -4.33 -38.27 -11.66
N LYS A 63 -3.24 -37.94 -10.95
CA LYS A 63 -1.99 -37.38 -11.50
C LYS A 63 -2.20 -36.14 -12.37
N ASN A 64 -3.34 -35.47 -12.22
CA ASN A 64 -3.68 -34.21 -12.87
C ASN A 64 -3.63 -33.08 -11.84
N ILE A 65 -2.81 -32.07 -12.11
CA ILE A 65 -2.58 -30.95 -11.20
C ILE A 65 -3.82 -30.09 -10.98
N GLU A 66 -4.71 -29.99 -11.98
CA GLU A 66 -5.92 -29.18 -11.87
C GLU A 66 -6.90 -29.73 -10.84
N ASP A 67 -7.01 -31.06 -10.73
CA ASP A 67 -7.90 -31.69 -9.75
C ASP A 67 -7.44 -31.37 -8.32
N GLY A 68 -6.11 -31.33 -8.08
CA GLY A 68 -5.56 -30.87 -6.79
C GLY A 68 -5.73 -29.37 -6.54
N LEU A 69 -5.86 -28.56 -7.61
CA LEU A 69 -6.01 -27.10 -7.55
C LEU A 69 -7.46 -26.62 -7.54
N GLU A 70 -8.45 -27.50 -7.65
CA GLU A 70 -9.88 -27.17 -7.75
C GLU A 70 -10.32 -26.17 -6.66
N LYS A 71 -9.86 -26.38 -5.42
CA LYS A 71 -10.20 -25.53 -4.27
C LYS A 71 -9.23 -24.37 -4.05
N VAL A 72 -8.12 -24.30 -4.79
CA VAL A 72 -7.07 -23.30 -4.62
C VAL A 72 -7.40 -22.03 -5.39
N CYS A 73 -7.52 -20.90 -4.66
CA CYS A 73 -7.83 -19.62 -5.27
C CYS A 73 -6.71 -19.10 -6.19
N PRO A 74 -7.03 -18.25 -7.18
CA PRO A 74 -6.06 -17.66 -8.12
C PRO A 74 -4.80 -17.08 -7.46
N VAL A 75 -4.93 -16.39 -6.34
CA VAL A 75 -3.79 -15.82 -5.59
C VAL A 75 -2.89 -16.93 -5.08
N CYS A 76 -3.44 -17.95 -4.45
CA CYS A 76 -2.68 -19.08 -3.91
C CYS A 76 -2.04 -19.93 -5.00
N ARG A 77 -2.64 -20.00 -6.20
CA ARG A 77 -2.02 -20.66 -7.36
C ARG A 77 -0.64 -20.04 -7.68
N LEU A 78 -0.51 -18.71 -7.59
CA LEU A 78 0.76 -17.98 -7.79
C LEU A 78 1.63 -17.91 -6.52
N PHE A 79 1.05 -17.48 -5.40
CA PHE A 79 1.76 -17.15 -4.14
C PHE A 79 1.94 -18.31 -3.17
N GLY A 80 1.31 -19.45 -3.42
CA GLY A 80 1.35 -20.62 -2.54
C GLY A 80 0.25 -20.64 -1.48
N CYS A 81 0.00 -21.84 -0.95
CA CYS A 81 -0.81 -22.13 0.23
C CYS A 81 -0.36 -23.45 0.85
N THR A 82 -1.06 -23.94 1.87
CA THR A 82 -0.76 -25.26 2.45
C THR A 82 -0.83 -26.35 1.38
N GLY A 83 0.22 -27.16 1.27
CA GLY A 83 0.35 -28.22 0.25
C GLY A 83 0.72 -27.73 -1.15
N TRP A 84 0.88 -26.41 -1.38
CA TRP A 84 1.22 -25.84 -2.69
C TRP A 84 2.28 -24.76 -2.57
N SER A 85 3.46 -25.04 -3.12
CA SER A 85 4.55 -24.06 -3.13
C SER A 85 4.23 -22.89 -4.07
N ARG A 86 4.70 -21.70 -3.66
CA ARG A 86 4.75 -20.50 -4.49
C ARG A 86 5.51 -20.78 -5.79
N ARG A 87 5.09 -20.16 -6.89
CA ARG A 87 5.59 -20.45 -8.24
C ARG A 87 6.84 -19.67 -8.66
N PHE A 88 7.31 -18.80 -7.79
CA PHE A 88 8.53 -18.02 -7.99
C PHE A 88 9.36 -18.02 -6.71
N ARG A 89 10.56 -17.45 -6.74
CA ARG A 89 11.44 -17.05 -5.63
C ARG A 89 11.85 -15.61 -5.91
N LEU A 90 11.90 -14.82 -4.84
CA LEU A 90 12.37 -13.45 -4.89
C LEU A 90 13.65 -13.39 -4.06
N GLU A 91 14.71 -12.84 -4.62
CA GLU A 91 15.97 -12.60 -3.93
C GLU A 91 16.34 -11.13 -4.03
N ILE A 92 16.84 -10.56 -2.93
CA ILE A 92 17.28 -9.17 -2.88
C ILE A 92 18.80 -9.16 -2.79
N LYS A 93 19.44 -8.66 -3.85
CA LYS A 93 20.89 -8.46 -3.91
C LYS A 93 21.16 -7.00 -3.55
N ASP A 94 21.92 -6.85 -2.47
CA ASP A 94 22.41 -5.57 -1.94
C ASP A 94 21.33 -4.61 -1.44
N ALA A 95 21.48 -4.19 -0.19
CA ALA A 95 20.63 -3.16 0.40
C ALA A 95 21.37 -2.43 1.50
N GLN A 96 21.60 -1.14 1.29
CA GLN A 96 22.20 -0.29 2.30
C GLN A 96 21.20 0.09 3.40
N LYS A 97 21.74 0.26 4.61
CA LYS A 97 21.01 0.84 5.74
C LYS A 97 21.47 2.26 5.97
N ILE A 98 20.49 3.13 6.16
CA ILE A 98 20.71 4.51 6.58
C ILE A 98 20.07 4.75 7.95
N PRO A 99 20.51 5.76 8.72
CA PRO A 99 19.79 6.20 9.90
C PRO A 99 18.34 6.52 9.57
N LEU A 100 17.42 6.03 10.41
CA LEU A 100 16.01 6.40 10.31
C LEU A 100 15.88 7.90 10.59
N CYS A 101 15.23 8.61 9.68
CA CYS A 101 14.86 10.00 9.86
C CYS A 101 13.39 10.20 9.49
N LEU A 102 12.64 10.95 10.31
CA LEU A 102 11.25 11.33 10.05
C LEU A 102 11.06 12.81 10.35
N SER A 103 10.43 13.53 9.43
CA SER A 103 10.16 14.95 9.58
C SER A 103 9.02 15.15 10.58
N ALA A 104 9.21 16.02 11.57
CA ALA A 104 8.14 16.43 12.47
C ALA A 104 7.46 17.70 11.94
N THR A 105 6.13 17.75 11.99
CA THR A 105 5.37 18.95 11.66
C THR A 105 5.33 19.85 12.89
N SER A 106 5.57 21.14 12.67
CA SER A 106 5.47 22.20 13.67
C SER A 106 4.33 23.10 13.20
N LYS A 107 3.18 23.04 13.88
CA LYS A 107 2.08 23.98 13.64
C LYS A 107 1.84 24.79 14.92
N SER A 108 1.65 26.09 14.77
CA SER A 108 1.01 26.89 15.81
C SER A 108 -0.48 26.52 15.84
N ASP A 109 -0.98 26.03 16.98
CA ASP A 109 -2.44 25.93 17.18
C ASP A 109 -3.03 27.35 17.28
N TYR A 110 -4.36 27.50 17.20
CA TYR A 110 -5.09 28.77 17.39
C TYR A 110 -4.77 29.50 18.72
N ARG A 111 -4.10 28.80 19.64
CA ARG A 111 -3.66 29.27 20.96
C ARG A 111 -2.15 29.60 21.03
N HIS A 112 -1.46 29.75 19.90
CA HIS A 112 -0.02 30.03 19.80
C HIS A 112 0.91 29.06 20.57
N THR A 113 0.41 27.89 20.95
CA THR A 113 1.22 26.82 21.53
C THR A 113 1.87 26.02 20.42
N LYS A 114 3.20 25.94 20.42
CA LYS A 114 3.99 25.18 19.44
C LYS A 114 3.81 23.68 19.72
N LEU A 115 2.77 23.09 19.15
CA LEU A 115 2.49 21.66 19.24
C LEU A 115 3.09 20.97 18.02
N ASP A 116 4.28 20.40 18.19
CA ASP A 116 4.84 19.50 17.20
C ASP A 116 4.43 18.04 17.45
N ASN A 117 4.57 17.20 16.44
CA ASN A 117 4.35 15.76 16.56
C ASN A 117 5.64 14.97 16.86
N LEU A 118 6.75 15.64 17.21
CA LEU A 118 8.04 14.98 17.45
C LEU A 118 7.97 14.05 18.66
N TRP A 119 7.27 14.45 19.72
CA TRP A 119 7.05 13.59 20.89
C TRP A 119 6.41 12.26 20.49
N TRP A 120 5.46 12.29 19.55
CA TRP A 120 4.72 11.13 19.08
C TRP A 120 5.59 10.22 18.21
N LEU A 121 6.41 10.81 17.32
CA LEU A 121 7.41 10.08 16.54
C LEU A 121 8.41 9.36 17.47
N LYS A 122 8.90 10.04 18.52
CA LYS A 122 9.81 9.45 19.53
C LYS A 122 9.18 8.25 20.25
N GLN A 123 7.88 8.28 20.51
CA GLN A 123 7.17 7.14 21.12
C GLN A 123 7.06 5.95 20.16
N ILE A 124 6.63 6.19 18.91
CA ILE A 124 6.43 5.11 17.93
C ILE A 124 7.75 4.45 17.51
N TYR A 125 8.81 5.24 17.37
CA TYR A 125 10.09 4.79 16.82
C TYR A 125 11.21 4.69 17.85
N LYS A 126 10.88 4.66 19.16
CA LYS A 126 11.86 4.61 20.27
C LYS A 126 12.95 3.53 20.10
N LYS A 127 12.61 2.41 19.46
CA LYS A 127 13.50 1.25 19.26
C LYS A 127 14.02 1.08 17.83
N SER A 128 13.67 1.98 16.91
CA SER A 128 14.06 1.86 15.51
C SER A 128 15.13 2.88 15.16
N GLU A 129 16.29 2.41 14.72
CA GLU A 129 17.44 3.28 14.45
C GLU A 129 17.76 3.42 12.95
N LYS A 130 17.40 2.41 12.14
CA LYS A 130 17.81 2.32 10.74
C LYS A 130 16.65 1.93 9.84
N VAL A 131 16.75 2.33 8.58
CA VAL A 131 15.88 1.88 7.48
C VAL A 131 16.74 1.47 6.29
N PHE A 132 16.19 0.65 5.40
CA PHE A 132 16.87 0.34 4.16
C PHE A 132 16.62 1.43 3.14
N PHE A 133 17.70 1.90 2.53
CA PHE A 133 17.67 2.81 1.42
C PHE A 133 18.84 2.58 0.50
N ASP A 134 18.54 2.39 -0.78
CA ASP A 134 19.55 2.22 -1.80
C ASP A 134 19.04 2.79 -3.13
N ASP A 135 19.99 3.14 -3.99
CA ASP A 135 19.74 3.54 -5.37
C ASP A 135 19.52 2.37 -6.31
N ASN A 136 20.11 1.22 -6.00
CA ASN A 136 20.22 0.11 -6.93
C ASN A 136 19.94 -1.23 -6.23
N ILE A 137 18.84 -1.30 -5.46
CA ILE A 137 18.38 -2.60 -4.95
C ILE A 137 18.05 -3.49 -6.15
N CYS A 138 18.79 -4.58 -6.29
CA CYS A 138 18.53 -5.57 -7.32
C CYS A 138 17.59 -6.64 -6.77
N ILE A 139 16.45 -6.83 -7.43
CA ILE A 139 15.50 -7.88 -7.11
C ILE A 139 15.52 -8.90 -8.24
N GLU A 140 15.90 -10.13 -7.90
CA GLU A 140 15.86 -11.24 -8.84
C GLU A 140 14.61 -12.09 -8.61
N ILE A 141 13.91 -12.37 -9.72
CA ILE A 141 12.74 -13.22 -9.75
C ILE A 141 13.11 -14.51 -10.47
N HIS A 142 13.10 -15.60 -9.73
CA HIS A 142 13.37 -16.94 -10.25
C HIS A 142 12.06 -17.72 -10.29
N THR A 143 11.67 -18.23 -11.45
CA THR A 143 10.50 -19.11 -11.58
C THR A 143 10.87 -20.48 -11.03
N ILE A 144 9.93 -21.12 -10.32
CA ILE A 144 10.19 -22.44 -9.72
C ILE A 144 9.51 -23.54 -10.52
N ASN A 145 8.26 -23.33 -10.91
CA ASN A 145 7.44 -24.28 -11.64
C ASN A 145 6.27 -23.54 -12.30
N LYS A 146 5.73 -24.10 -13.39
CA LYS A 146 4.44 -23.70 -13.97
C LYS A 146 3.30 -23.85 -12.95
N ILE A 147 2.20 -23.09 -13.10
CA ILE A 147 0.98 -23.32 -12.31
C ILE A 147 0.30 -24.60 -12.80
N ASN A 148 0.12 -24.68 -14.12
CA ASN A 148 -0.47 -25.81 -14.85
C ASN A 148 -0.04 -25.71 -16.32
N GLU A 149 -0.70 -26.42 -17.24
CA GLU A 149 -0.37 -26.38 -18.68
C GLU A 149 -0.69 -25.06 -19.39
N ASN A 150 -1.62 -24.26 -18.84
CA ASN A 150 -2.07 -22.98 -19.40
C ASN A 150 -1.26 -21.76 -18.90
N PHE A 151 -0.42 -21.96 -17.88
CA PHE A 151 0.35 -20.92 -17.20
C PHE A 151 1.78 -21.40 -16.95
N ASP A 152 2.65 -21.14 -17.93
CA ASP A 152 4.05 -21.53 -17.91
C ASP A 152 4.91 -20.63 -16.99
N GLU A 153 6.22 -20.89 -16.95
CA GLU A 153 7.14 -20.08 -16.15
C GLU A 153 7.26 -18.63 -16.63
N GLU A 154 7.18 -18.39 -17.94
CA GLU A 154 7.26 -17.04 -18.48
C GLU A 154 5.98 -16.24 -18.18
N ASP A 155 4.81 -16.89 -18.18
CA ASP A 155 3.56 -16.30 -17.69
C ASP A 155 3.70 -15.86 -16.24
N ILE A 156 4.22 -16.73 -15.37
CA ILE A 156 4.46 -16.41 -13.95
C ILE A 156 5.38 -15.19 -13.82
N ARG A 157 6.48 -15.16 -14.59
CA ARG A 157 7.43 -14.04 -14.59
C ARG A 157 6.76 -12.74 -15.03
N ASN A 158 5.99 -12.78 -16.11
CA ASN A 158 5.28 -11.61 -16.64
C ASN A 158 4.21 -11.10 -15.67
N MET A 159 3.46 -11.99 -14.99
CA MET A 159 2.49 -11.61 -13.96
C MET A 159 3.16 -10.92 -12.76
N VAL A 160 4.30 -11.43 -12.29
CA VAL A 160 5.05 -10.81 -11.19
C VAL A 160 5.64 -9.46 -11.62
N LEU A 161 6.18 -9.34 -12.84
CA LEU A 161 6.67 -8.07 -13.39
C LEU A 161 5.56 -7.03 -13.53
N PHE A 162 4.40 -7.44 -14.04
CA PHE A 162 3.22 -6.58 -14.13
C PHE A 162 2.80 -6.08 -12.74
N LEU A 163 2.76 -6.95 -11.73
CA LEU A 163 2.47 -6.57 -10.35
C LEU A 163 3.47 -5.54 -9.81
N PHE A 164 4.77 -5.70 -10.05
CA PHE A 164 5.78 -4.70 -9.68
C PHE A 164 5.54 -3.36 -10.39
N ALA A 165 5.25 -3.39 -11.69
CA ALA A 165 4.97 -2.18 -12.46
C ALA A 165 3.75 -1.43 -11.90
N VAL A 166 2.67 -2.14 -11.58
CA VAL A 166 1.48 -1.57 -10.92
C VAL A 166 1.88 -0.90 -9.60
N ILE A 167 2.57 -1.60 -8.71
CA ILE A 167 2.88 -1.05 -7.38
C ILE A 167 3.85 0.14 -7.48
N SER A 168 4.80 0.12 -8.43
CA SER A 168 5.76 1.22 -8.63
C SER A 168 5.09 2.53 -9.01
N LYS A 169 4.04 2.48 -9.85
CA LYS A 169 3.26 3.66 -10.26
C LYS A 169 2.20 4.04 -9.21
N GLN A 170 1.57 3.05 -8.58
CA GLN A 170 0.33 3.24 -7.83
C GLN A 170 0.47 3.26 -6.31
N GLY A 171 1.58 2.81 -5.74
CA GLY A 171 1.66 2.67 -4.30
C GLY A 171 3.04 2.37 -3.73
N SER A 172 3.11 1.34 -2.89
CA SER A 172 4.32 1.01 -2.13
C SER A 172 4.37 -0.45 -1.72
N ILE A 173 5.57 -0.94 -1.39
CA ILE A 173 5.86 -2.34 -1.07
C ILE A 173 6.66 -2.49 0.24
N GLY A 174 6.58 -3.65 0.89
CA GLY A 174 7.31 -3.96 2.11
C GLY A 174 6.56 -3.57 3.39
N ALA A 175 7.30 -3.44 4.50
CA ALA A 175 6.68 -3.19 5.80
C ALA A 175 6.49 -1.70 6.08
N LYS A 176 5.46 -1.40 6.88
CA LYS A 176 5.12 -0.05 7.34
C LYS A 176 4.80 0.94 6.21
N ILE A 177 4.20 0.47 5.11
CA ILE A 177 3.65 1.29 4.02
C ILE A 177 2.76 2.42 4.56
N GLN A 178 1.98 2.15 5.61
CA GLN A 178 1.10 3.12 6.25
C GLN A 178 1.82 4.33 6.88
N ASN A 179 3.16 4.28 6.97
CA ASN A 179 4.04 5.33 7.47
C ASN A 179 4.83 6.03 6.34
N GLY A 180 4.62 5.65 5.08
CA GLY A 180 5.23 6.27 3.90
C GLY A 180 6.48 5.58 3.35
N PHE A 181 6.78 4.39 3.87
CA PHE A 181 7.82 3.51 3.33
C PHE A 181 7.33 2.72 2.12
N GLY A 182 8.27 2.23 1.34
CA GLY A 182 8.05 1.27 0.26
C GLY A 182 7.91 1.89 -1.11
N VAL A 183 8.21 3.17 -1.27
CA VAL A 183 8.28 3.84 -2.57
C VAL A 183 9.50 3.31 -3.31
N PHE A 184 9.32 2.99 -4.59
CA PHE A 184 10.37 2.58 -5.51
C PHE A 184 9.92 2.88 -6.94
N ASP A 185 10.89 3.00 -7.83
CA ASP A 185 10.65 2.93 -9.26
C ASP A 185 11.31 1.65 -9.81
N ILE A 186 11.13 1.39 -11.11
CA ILE A 186 11.84 0.32 -11.82
C ILE A 186 12.82 0.95 -12.82
N VAL A 187 14.13 0.69 -12.67
CA VAL A 187 15.20 1.21 -13.57
C VAL A 187 15.28 0.40 -14.85
N THR A 188 15.01 -0.90 -14.75
CA THR A 188 15.11 -1.81 -15.87
C THR A 188 13.99 -1.53 -16.85
N VAL A 189 14.33 -1.36 -18.12
CA VAL A 189 13.33 -1.27 -19.18
C VAL A 189 12.56 -2.60 -19.23
N ILE A 190 11.27 -2.54 -18.90
CA ILE A 190 10.37 -3.68 -19.05
C ILE A 190 9.66 -3.54 -20.39
N ASP A 191 9.78 -4.57 -21.23
CA ASP A 191 9.03 -4.65 -22.49
C ASP A 191 7.52 -4.58 -22.23
N LYS A 192 6.85 -3.67 -22.94
CA LYS A 192 5.39 -3.49 -22.86
C LYS A 192 4.63 -4.77 -23.17
N ASN A 193 5.12 -5.61 -24.08
CA ASN A 193 4.49 -6.90 -24.39
C ASN A 193 4.47 -7.84 -23.19
N ARG A 194 5.52 -7.80 -22.36
CA ARG A 194 5.58 -8.58 -21.12
C ARG A 194 4.58 -8.08 -20.08
N LEU A 195 4.42 -6.77 -19.97
CA LEU A 195 3.40 -6.18 -19.10
C LEU A 195 1.98 -6.52 -19.58
N SER A 196 1.71 -6.44 -20.89
CA SER A 196 0.44 -6.85 -21.49
C SER A 196 0.13 -8.32 -21.24
N ARG A 197 1.10 -9.22 -21.47
CA ARG A 197 0.93 -10.65 -21.17
C ARG A 197 0.71 -10.90 -19.68
N GLY A 198 1.42 -10.19 -18.81
CA GLY A 198 1.24 -10.27 -17.36
C GLY A 198 -0.16 -9.83 -16.91
N LEU A 199 -0.70 -8.76 -17.51
CA LEU A 199 -2.07 -8.31 -17.31
C LEU A 199 -3.09 -9.36 -17.77
N GLU A 200 -2.96 -9.86 -19.00
CA GLU A 200 -3.85 -10.87 -19.58
C GLU A 200 -3.88 -12.14 -18.73
N LYS A 201 -2.71 -12.69 -18.39
CA LYS A 201 -2.60 -13.90 -17.55
C LYS A 201 -3.12 -13.68 -16.13
N THR A 202 -2.99 -12.47 -15.58
CA THR A 202 -3.60 -12.14 -14.29
C THR A 202 -5.13 -12.18 -14.38
N LYS A 203 -5.73 -11.70 -15.48
CA LYS A 203 -7.18 -11.78 -15.72
C LYS A 203 -7.65 -13.22 -15.91
N GLU A 204 -7.00 -13.97 -16.80
CA GLU A 204 -7.31 -15.39 -17.04
C GLU A 204 -7.26 -16.20 -15.73
N LEU A 205 -6.22 -15.98 -14.91
CA LEU A 205 -6.11 -16.69 -13.63
C LEU A 205 -7.22 -16.27 -12.66
N ALA A 206 -7.62 -14.98 -12.65
CA ALA A 206 -8.70 -14.49 -11.79
C ALA A 206 -10.07 -15.10 -12.16
N GLU A 207 -10.30 -15.44 -13.43
CA GLU A 207 -11.56 -16.03 -13.92
C GLU A 207 -11.80 -17.46 -13.43
N ILE A 208 -10.72 -18.20 -13.10
CA ILE A 208 -10.79 -19.60 -12.64
C ILE A 208 -11.78 -19.81 -11.50
N LYS A 209 -11.90 -18.81 -10.61
CA LYS A 209 -12.84 -18.86 -9.50
C LYS A 209 -13.36 -17.47 -9.20
N GLN A 210 -14.63 -17.25 -9.52
CA GLN A 210 -15.37 -16.09 -9.07
C GLN A 210 -15.84 -16.29 -7.62
N GLY A 211 -15.98 -15.21 -6.87
CA GLY A 211 -16.44 -15.26 -5.48
C GLY A 211 -17.29 -14.06 -5.11
N GLY A 212 -18.07 -14.19 -4.05
CA GLY A 212 -18.86 -13.09 -3.51
C GLY A 212 -18.00 -11.93 -2.98
N GLN A 213 -18.60 -10.75 -2.86
CA GLN A 213 -17.95 -9.59 -2.24
C GLN A 213 -17.63 -9.89 -0.77
N VAL A 214 -16.38 -10.24 -0.50
CA VAL A 214 -15.83 -10.22 0.85
C VAL A 214 -15.33 -8.80 1.12
N ASN A 215 -15.50 -8.31 2.36
CA ASN A 215 -15.13 -6.95 2.77
C ASN A 215 -13.59 -6.77 2.89
N PHE A 216 -12.86 -7.08 1.81
CA PHE A 216 -11.42 -6.98 1.66
C PHE A 216 -11.06 -6.00 0.54
N PRO A 217 -9.82 -5.45 0.54
CA PRO A 217 -9.36 -4.56 -0.52
C PRO A 217 -9.51 -5.17 -1.91
N SER A 218 -10.09 -4.39 -2.82
CA SER A 218 -10.29 -4.71 -4.23
C SER A 218 -9.91 -3.49 -5.08
N PHE A 219 -9.35 -3.69 -6.27
CA PHE A 219 -9.07 -2.56 -7.17
C PHE A 219 -10.32 -1.77 -7.57
N ASN A 220 -11.53 -2.31 -7.40
CA ASN A 220 -12.76 -1.53 -7.61
C ASN A 220 -12.94 -0.39 -6.61
N ASP A 221 -12.33 -0.51 -5.42
CA ASP A 221 -12.33 0.50 -4.36
C ASP A 221 -10.98 1.25 -4.29
N PHE A 222 -10.11 1.07 -5.29
CA PHE A 222 -8.76 1.62 -5.30
C PHE A 222 -8.72 3.05 -5.83
N PHE A 223 -7.85 3.85 -5.23
CA PHE A 223 -7.43 5.14 -5.77
C PHE A 223 -5.94 5.37 -5.56
N SER A 224 -5.35 6.18 -6.45
CA SER A 224 -4.01 6.73 -6.35
C SER A 224 -4.05 8.18 -6.83
N LEU A 225 -3.60 9.10 -5.98
CA LEU A 225 -3.61 10.53 -6.23
C LEU A 225 -2.21 11.05 -6.00
N THR A 226 -1.62 11.64 -7.03
CA THR A 226 -0.28 12.20 -6.88
C THR A 226 -0.33 13.72 -6.97
N TYR A 227 0.29 14.38 -5.99
CA TYR A 227 0.30 15.84 -5.83
C TYR A 227 1.71 16.37 -6.00
N SER A 228 1.85 17.50 -6.70
CA SER A 228 3.07 18.30 -6.66
C SER A 228 3.03 19.18 -5.42
N VAL A 229 4.07 19.14 -4.61
CA VAL A 229 4.18 19.89 -3.36
C VAL A 229 5.17 21.04 -3.55
N SER A 230 4.69 22.27 -3.35
CA SER A 230 5.52 23.49 -3.46
C SER A 230 6.68 23.45 -2.47
N ASN A 231 7.87 23.89 -2.93
CA ASN A 231 9.10 23.96 -2.13
C ASN A 231 8.99 24.79 -0.84
N ASP A 232 8.03 25.70 -0.76
CA ASP A 232 7.75 26.51 0.44
C ASP A 232 6.86 25.77 1.47
N SER A 233 6.42 24.56 1.15
CA SER A 233 5.60 23.75 2.05
C SER A 233 6.37 23.41 3.33
N ILE A 234 5.69 23.54 4.47
CA ILE A 234 6.19 23.12 5.78
C ILE A 234 6.57 21.63 5.83
N TYR A 235 6.08 20.81 4.88
CA TYR A 235 6.39 19.40 4.80
C TYR A 235 7.70 19.09 4.05
N ILE A 236 8.22 20.05 3.27
CA ILE A 236 9.53 19.98 2.60
C ILE A 236 10.61 20.62 3.45
N GLN A 237 10.27 21.69 4.16
CA GLN A 237 11.18 22.41 5.07
C GLN A 237 10.77 22.23 6.54
N PRO A 238 10.79 20.99 7.09
CA PRO A 238 10.40 20.78 8.47
C PRO A 238 11.44 21.37 9.44
N GLU A 239 10.97 22.03 10.48
CA GLU A 239 11.85 22.63 11.51
C GLU A 239 12.55 21.57 12.39
N LYS A 240 11.94 20.39 12.52
CA LYS A 240 12.38 19.34 13.46
C LYS A 240 12.35 17.99 12.79
N PHE A 241 13.27 17.12 13.22
CA PHE A 241 13.34 15.73 12.79
C PHE A 241 13.43 14.80 13.99
N PHE A 242 12.83 13.62 13.85
CA PHE A 242 13.25 12.44 14.58
C PHE A 242 14.45 11.82 13.86
N GLY A 243 15.51 11.48 14.59
CA GLY A 243 16.75 10.96 14.02
C GLY A 243 17.59 12.03 13.32
N THR A 244 18.59 11.60 12.54
CA THR A 244 19.51 12.49 11.81
C THR A 244 19.20 12.42 10.32
N LEU A 245 18.91 13.57 9.70
CA LEU A 245 18.72 13.64 8.25
C LEU A 245 20.08 13.47 7.56
N ASN A 246 20.25 12.35 6.85
CA ASN A 246 21.42 12.15 6.01
C ASN A 246 21.33 13.11 4.80
N SER A 247 22.44 13.80 4.49
CA SER A 247 22.53 14.77 3.39
C SER A 247 22.15 14.17 2.02
N LEU A 248 22.41 12.88 1.81
CA LEU A 248 22.00 12.14 0.61
C LEU A 248 20.48 12.10 0.44
N LEU A 249 19.72 12.09 1.54
CA LEU A 249 18.27 12.04 1.54
C LEU A 249 17.67 13.39 1.17
N LYS A 250 18.27 14.48 1.67
CA LYS A 250 17.73 15.85 1.57
C LYS A 250 17.43 16.29 0.14
N ASN A 251 18.18 15.80 -0.83
CA ASN A 251 18.02 16.18 -2.24
C ASN A 251 17.13 15.22 -3.04
N ARG A 252 16.57 14.20 -2.40
CA ARG A 252 15.89 13.07 -3.07
C ARG A 252 14.53 12.76 -2.50
N PHE A 253 14.39 12.82 -1.17
CA PHE A 253 13.12 12.62 -0.49
C PHE A 253 13.06 13.40 0.83
N VAL A 254 11.84 13.71 1.27
CA VAL A 254 11.58 14.27 2.59
C VAL A 254 10.68 13.31 3.36
N PRO A 255 11.11 12.79 4.53
CA PRO A 255 10.37 11.76 5.25
C PRO A 255 9.18 12.30 6.06
N SER A 256 8.31 13.07 5.40
CA SER A 256 7.18 13.79 6.00
C SER A 256 5.83 13.11 5.82
N GLY A 257 5.72 12.09 4.95
CA GLY A 257 4.48 11.32 4.71
C GLY A 257 3.71 10.92 5.98
N PHE A 258 4.40 10.40 7.00
CA PHE A 258 3.75 10.01 8.26
C PHE A 258 3.21 11.20 9.06
N SER A 259 3.88 12.34 8.99
CA SER A 259 3.46 13.57 9.66
C SER A 259 2.34 14.28 8.90
N ILE A 260 2.37 14.27 7.57
CA ILE A 260 1.25 14.72 6.72
C ILE A 260 -0.02 13.94 7.09
N LYS A 261 0.09 12.62 7.13
CA LYS A 261 -1.02 11.73 7.54
C LYS A 261 -1.53 12.06 8.94
N TYR A 262 -0.62 12.30 9.89
CA TYR A 262 -0.97 12.66 11.27
C TYR A 262 -1.76 13.99 11.34
N ASP A 263 -1.31 15.00 10.62
CA ASP A 263 -1.94 16.32 10.58
C ASP A 263 -3.34 16.26 9.96
N LEU A 264 -3.50 15.54 8.85
CA LEU A 264 -4.80 15.36 8.19
C LEU A 264 -5.78 14.59 9.07
N ARG A 265 -5.31 13.56 9.77
CA ARG A 265 -6.11 12.83 10.76
C ARG A 265 -6.63 13.77 11.85
N LYS A 266 -5.82 14.73 12.31
CA LYS A 266 -6.27 15.74 13.29
C LYS A 266 -7.28 16.71 12.70
N LYS A 267 -7.04 17.21 11.47
CA LYS A 267 -7.95 18.12 10.77
C LYS A 267 -9.36 17.53 10.66
N ILE A 268 -9.47 16.29 10.17
CA ILE A 268 -10.76 15.58 10.01
C ILE A 268 -11.51 15.40 11.34
N LYS A 269 -10.78 15.23 12.46
CA LYS A 269 -11.43 15.12 13.78
C LYS A 269 -12.03 16.45 14.26
N ASN A 270 -11.47 17.58 13.81
CA ASN A 270 -11.78 18.91 14.30
C ASN A 270 -12.65 19.74 13.34
N ASP A 271 -12.67 19.40 12.05
CA ASP A 271 -13.41 20.09 10.99
C ASP A 271 -14.32 19.09 10.25
N SER A 272 -15.61 19.41 10.09
CA SER A 272 -16.55 18.57 9.35
C SER A 272 -16.53 18.77 7.85
N THR A 273 -15.92 19.84 7.34
CA THR A 273 -15.86 20.13 5.90
C THR A 273 -15.30 18.95 5.09
N PRO A 274 -14.17 18.34 5.48
CA PRO A 274 -13.65 17.15 4.78
C PRO A 274 -14.58 15.94 4.92
N CYS A 275 -15.23 15.77 6.07
CA CYS A 275 -16.16 14.65 6.31
C CYS A 275 -17.40 14.76 5.41
N LYS A 276 -17.98 15.95 5.27
CA LYS A 276 -19.11 16.23 4.39
C LYS A 276 -18.75 16.00 2.92
N ALA A 277 -17.52 16.32 2.53
CA ALA A 277 -17.07 16.13 1.15
C ALA A 277 -16.94 14.65 0.77
N ILE A 278 -16.50 13.79 1.70
CA ILE A 278 -16.15 12.39 1.39
C ILE A 278 -17.20 11.36 1.80
N CYS A 279 -18.00 11.65 2.82
CA CYS A 279 -18.99 10.74 3.38
C CYS A 279 -20.38 11.26 3.01
N SER A 280 -21.01 10.67 1.99
CA SER A 280 -22.26 11.16 1.40
C SER A 280 -23.41 11.18 2.40
N ASN A 281 -23.41 10.25 3.37
CA ASN A 281 -24.43 10.16 4.41
C ASN A 281 -24.03 10.84 5.74
N PHE A 282 -23.01 11.71 5.73
CA PHE A 282 -22.51 12.37 6.95
C PHE A 282 -23.59 13.12 7.73
N GLU A 283 -24.42 13.92 7.05
CA GLU A 283 -25.47 14.71 7.70
C GLU A 283 -26.55 13.83 8.33
N TYR A 284 -26.88 12.72 7.68
CA TYR A 284 -27.81 11.72 8.22
C TYR A 284 -27.26 11.08 9.50
N LEU A 285 -25.98 10.68 9.50
CA LEU A 285 -25.32 10.11 10.68
C LEU A 285 -25.34 11.09 11.87
N CYS A 286 -25.18 12.39 11.61
CA CYS A 286 -25.18 13.43 12.65
C CYS A 286 -26.57 13.72 13.26
N LYS A 287 -27.67 13.26 12.65
CA LYS A 287 -29.01 13.36 13.26
C LYS A 287 -29.18 12.35 14.41
N GLY A 288 -28.52 11.20 14.33
CA GLY A 288 -28.62 10.12 15.30
C GLY A 288 -27.49 10.09 16.35
N GLU A 289 -26.42 10.88 16.16
CA GLU A 289 -25.27 10.88 17.06
C GLU A 289 -24.55 12.23 17.05
N ASN A 290 -23.79 12.51 18.10
CA ASN A 290 -22.92 13.68 18.18
C ASN A 290 -21.94 13.73 16.99
N GLU A 291 -21.93 14.84 16.25
CA GLU A 291 -21.07 15.07 15.08
C GLU A 291 -19.59 14.76 15.33
N LYS A 292 -19.06 15.10 16.53
CA LYS A 292 -17.67 14.82 16.92
C LYS A 292 -17.39 13.32 16.95
N MET A 293 -18.38 12.49 17.29
CA MET A 293 -18.25 11.04 17.29
C MET A 293 -18.22 10.50 15.86
N VAL A 294 -19.12 10.97 15.00
CA VAL A 294 -19.15 10.62 13.57
C VAL A 294 -17.81 10.95 12.90
N ARG A 295 -17.27 12.16 13.12
CA ARG A 295 -15.93 12.55 12.61
C ARG A 295 -14.81 11.65 13.11
N LYS A 296 -14.85 11.23 14.39
CA LYS A 296 -13.86 10.30 14.95
C LYS A 296 -13.95 8.92 14.30
N THR A 297 -15.16 8.41 14.05
CA THR A 297 -15.36 7.12 13.38
C THR A 297 -14.82 7.16 11.95
N ILE A 298 -15.16 8.20 11.16
CA ILE A 298 -14.61 8.38 9.81
C ILE A 298 -13.07 8.49 9.84
N SER A 299 -12.52 9.29 10.75
CA SER A 299 -11.07 9.44 10.92
C SER A 299 -10.37 8.11 11.27
N ARG A 300 -10.97 7.29 12.14
CA ARG A 300 -10.43 5.96 12.49
C ARG A 300 -10.50 4.99 11.33
N PHE A 301 -11.58 5.00 10.56
CA PHE A 301 -11.71 4.17 9.37
C PHE A 301 -10.62 4.54 8.34
N LEU A 302 -10.49 5.81 7.98
CA LEU A 302 -9.55 6.21 6.92
C LEU A 302 -8.08 6.10 7.34
N PHE A 303 -7.74 6.47 8.58
CA PHE A 303 -6.35 6.61 9.03
C PHE A 303 -5.89 5.52 10.00
N GLY A 304 -6.76 4.58 10.34
CA GLY A 304 -6.50 3.52 11.30
C GLY A 304 -6.82 3.89 12.75
N SER A 305 -6.86 2.87 13.60
CA SER A 305 -7.18 2.98 15.04
C SER A 305 -6.35 1.99 15.85
N ASP A 306 -5.69 2.47 16.91
CA ASP A 306 -4.98 1.61 17.85
C ASP A 306 -5.94 0.86 18.78
N LYS A 307 -7.17 1.38 18.97
CA LYS A 307 -8.17 0.80 19.87
C LYS A 307 -8.59 -0.61 19.44
N ASP A 308 -8.76 -0.80 18.12
CA ASP A 308 -9.29 -2.04 17.53
C ASP A 308 -8.28 -2.69 16.58
N LYS A 309 -6.99 -2.27 16.64
CA LYS A 309 -5.92 -2.67 15.72
C LYS A 309 -6.34 -2.62 14.25
N PHE A 310 -7.03 -1.54 13.88
CA PHE A 310 -7.55 -1.33 12.53
C PHE A 310 -6.52 -0.61 11.66
N SER A 311 -6.17 -1.20 10.51
CA SER A 311 -5.21 -0.60 9.58
C SER A 311 -5.81 0.59 8.83
N ALA A 312 -4.95 1.52 8.42
CA ALA A 312 -5.37 2.66 7.62
C ALA A 312 -5.84 2.21 6.22
N LYS A 313 -6.87 2.88 5.71
CA LYS A 313 -7.37 2.70 4.34
C LYS A 313 -6.70 3.65 3.35
N ILE A 314 -6.13 4.74 3.86
CA ILE A 314 -5.36 5.72 3.09
C ILE A 314 -3.90 5.72 3.55
N ASN A 315 -3.00 5.63 2.58
CA ASN A 315 -1.55 5.64 2.76
C ASN A 315 -0.95 6.87 2.10
N PHE A 316 0.14 7.37 2.69
CA PHE A 316 0.84 8.56 2.27
C PHE A 316 2.29 8.18 2.12
N THR A 317 2.84 8.33 0.92
CA THR A 317 4.28 8.18 0.69
C THR A 317 5.06 9.29 1.40
N HIS A 318 6.35 9.06 1.64
CA HIS A 318 7.26 10.18 1.85
C HIS A 318 7.36 11.01 0.56
N LEU A 319 7.66 12.30 0.70
CA LEU A 319 7.83 13.16 -0.49
C LEU A 319 9.07 12.71 -1.24
N TYR A 320 9.02 12.57 -2.55
CA TYR A 320 10.16 12.22 -3.38
C TYR A 320 10.28 13.17 -4.56
N LYS A 321 11.50 13.45 -5.03
CA LYS A 321 11.68 14.34 -6.18
C LYS A 321 11.11 13.72 -7.45
N ASP A 322 10.39 14.54 -8.20
CA ASP A 322 10.10 14.30 -9.61
C ASP A 322 11.42 14.27 -10.39
N LYS A 323 11.56 13.31 -11.30
CA LYS A 323 12.72 13.20 -12.18
C LYS A 323 12.72 14.29 -13.26
N GLU A 324 11.54 14.81 -13.61
CA GLU A 324 11.37 15.72 -14.74
C GLU A 324 11.32 17.19 -14.30
N ASN A 325 10.59 17.51 -13.23
CA ASN A 325 10.22 18.91 -12.91
C ASN A 325 10.81 19.48 -11.62
N GLU A 326 11.82 18.82 -11.02
CA GLU A 326 12.48 19.16 -9.74
C GLU A 326 11.58 19.34 -8.49
N ASN A 327 10.25 19.33 -8.65
CA ASN A 327 9.26 19.41 -7.60
C ASN A 327 9.24 18.14 -6.74
N TYR A 328 8.74 18.25 -5.51
CA TYR A 328 8.49 17.08 -4.68
C TYR A 328 7.08 16.54 -4.93
N LEU A 329 6.97 15.24 -5.12
CA LEU A 329 5.72 14.53 -5.31
C LEU A 329 5.28 13.85 -4.02
N LEU A 330 3.99 13.89 -3.76
CA LEU A 330 3.30 13.11 -2.73
C LEU A 330 2.31 12.18 -3.42
N ASN A 331 2.55 10.87 -3.36
CA ASN A 331 1.54 9.89 -3.72
C ASN A 331 0.69 9.51 -2.49
N VAL A 332 -0.64 9.60 -2.64
CA VAL A 332 -1.65 9.19 -1.68
C VAL A 332 -2.55 8.14 -2.33
N PHE A 333 -2.52 6.93 -1.79
CA PHE A 333 -3.22 5.80 -2.37
C PHE A 333 -3.90 4.96 -1.29
N GLY A 334 -4.87 4.14 -1.70
CA GLY A 334 -5.63 3.37 -0.74
C GLY A 334 -6.82 2.62 -1.33
N PHE A 335 -7.57 2.00 -0.43
CA PHE A 335 -8.77 1.24 -0.75
C PHE A 335 -9.91 1.73 0.13
N VAL A 336 -10.86 2.47 -0.45
CA VAL A 336 -12.00 3.04 0.27
C VAL A 336 -13.29 2.57 -0.42
N PRO A 337 -14.02 1.62 0.19
CA PRO A 337 -15.24 1.10 -0.40
C PRO A 337 -16.35 2.14 -0.37
N ASN A 338 -17.24 2.09 -1.36
CA ASN A 338 -18.37 3.01 -1.44
C ASN A 338 -19.34 2.87 -0.26
N LYS A 339 -19.41 1.69 0.36
CA LYS A 339 -20.29 1.42 1.52
C LYS A 339 -19.64 0.40 2.45
N VAL A 340 -19.62 0.70 3.75
CA VAL A 340 -18.98 -0.17 4.75
C VAL A 340 -19.60 -0.02 6.13
N SER A 341 -19.74 -1.15 6.84
CA SER A 341 -20.11 -1.16 8.24
C SER A 341 -18.86 -1.06 9.13
N PHE A 342 -18.77 -0.03 9.98
CA PHE A 342 -17.65 0.21 10.90
C PHE A 342 -18.13 0.93 12.17
N GLU A 343 -17.71 0.46 13.36
CA GLU A 343 -18.15 0.99 14.67
C GLU A 343 -19.70 1.17 14.76
N ASN A 344 -20.46 0.15 14.34
CA ASN A 344 -21.93 0.12 14.30
C ASN A 344 -22.57 1.20 13.42
N LYS A 345 -21.82 1.72 12.44
CA LYS A 345 -22.30 2.70 11.47
C LYS A 345 -22.08 2.20 10.06
N THR A 346 -23.04 2.50 9.20
CA THR A 346 -22.90 2.34 7.76
C THR A 346 -22.34 3.64 7.20
N LEU A 347 -21.06 3.62 6.82
CA LEU A 347 -20.40 4.75 6.17
C LEU A 347 -20.55 4.61 4.66
N GLU A 348 -20.98 5.69 3.99
CA GLU A 348 -21.07 5.73 2.53
C GLU A 348 -20.07 6.74 1.99
N PHE A 349 -19.06 6.25 1.27
CA PHE A 349 -17.98 7.06 0.73
C PHE A 349 -18.14 7.26 -0.77
N ASN A 350 -17.70 8.42 -1.26
CA ASN A 350 -17.40 8.61 -2.67
C ASN A 350 -15.88 8.64 -2.84
N ILE A 351 -15.32 7.61 -3.47
CA ILE A 351 -13.87 7.49 -3.67
C ILE A 351 -13.28 8.69 -4.43
N ARG A 352 -14.00 9.27 -5.39
CA ARG A 352 -13.55 10.44 -6.15
C ARG A 352 -13.48 11.71 -5.31
N SER A 353 -14.22 11.75 -4.19
CA SER A 353 -14.18 12.88 -3.26
C SER A 353 -12.96 12.84 -2.34
N ILE A 354 -12.17 11.76 -2.30
CA ILE A 354 -10.99 11.66 -1.41
C ILE A 354 -9.99 12.78 -1.68
N LYS A 355 -9.85 13.22 -2.94
CA LYS A 355 -9.00 14.36 -3.30
C LYS A 355 -9.38 15.66 -2.57
N ASN A 356 -10.66 15.83 -2.22
CA ASN A 356 -11.14 17.02 -1.52
C ASN A 356 -10.62 17.10 -0.08
N ILE A 357 -10.19 15.97 0.52
CA ILE A 357 -9.52 15.98 1.83
C ILE A 357 -8.19 16.74 1.76
N LEU A 358 -7.54 16.67 0.60
CA LEU A 358 -6.18 17.14 0.37
C LEU A 358 -6.12 18.46 -0.42
N TYR A 359 -7.24 18.84 -1.03
CA TYR A 359 -7.32 20.02 -1.89
C TYR A 359 -6.85 21.30 -1.21
N ILE A 360 -7.22 21.52 0.06
CA ILE A 360 -6.80 22.71 0.79
C ILE A 360 -5.28 22.72 1.04
N GLU A 361 -4.67 21.56 1.25
CA GLU A 361 -3.26 21.42 1.59
C GLU A 361 -2.35 21.38 0.36
N PHE A 362 -2.80 20.77 -0.75
CA PHE A 362 -1.96 20.45 -1.90
C PHE A 362 -2.57 20.85 -3.26
N GLY A 363 -3.74 21.47 -3.27
CA GLY A 363 -4.46 21.80 -4.51
C GLY A 363 -4.99 20.57 -5.23
N ASN A 364 -5.14 20.68 -6.55
CA ASN A 364 -5.53 19.53 -7.37
C ASN A 364 -4.36 18.56 -7.52
N PRO A 365 -4.62 17.24 -7.50
CA PRO A 365 -3.61 16.25 -7.89
C PRO A 365 -3.20 16.47 -9.35
N TYR A 366 -1.92 16.24 -9.66
CA TYR A 366 -1.43 16.28 -11.03
C TYR A 366 -1.81 15.00 -11.80
N ASN A 367 -1.96 13.88 -11.09
CA ASN A 367 -2.43 12.60 -11.64
C ASN A 367 -3.48 11.97 -10.72
N GLU A 368 -4.55 11.45 -11.32
CA GLU A 368 -5.65 10.79 -10.63
C GLU A 368 -5.95 9.44 -11.27
N GLU A 369 -5.85 8.38 -10.48
CA GLU A 369 -6.11 7.02 -10.93
C GLU A 369 -7.08 6.32 -9.99
N TYR A 370 -8.05 5.62 -10.56
CA TYR A 370 -9.12 4.95 -9.83
C TYR A 370 -9.43 3.60 -10.45
N GLY A 371 -9.93 2.68 -9.63
CA GLY A 371 -10.53 1.46 -10.12
C GLY A 371 -9.53 0.51 -10.79
N VAL A 372 -10.05 -0.47 -11.53
CA VAL A 372 -9.26 -1.31 -12.43
C VAL A 372 -8.77 -0.58 -13.68
N SER A 373 -9.32 0.60 -14.01
CA SER A 373 -8.93 1.38 -15.20
C SER A 373 -7.48 1.87 -15.14
N CYS A 374 -6.93 2.09 -13.95
CA CYS A 374 -5.53 2.49 -13.76
C CYS A 374 -4.53 1.46 -14.29
N LEU A 375 -4.92 0.18 -14.34
CA LEU A 375 -4.04 -0.93 -14.67
C LEU A 375 -3.60 -0.92 -16.14
N SER A 376 -4.42 -0.37 -17.03
CA SER A 376 -4.06 -0.18 -18.44
C SER A 376 -3.04 0.95 -18.64
N GLU A 377 -3.07 1.99 -17.79
CA GLU A 377 -2.09 3.09 -17.82
C GLU A 377 -0.70 2.63 -17.37
N VAL A 378 -0.61 1.50 -16.66
CA VAL A 378 0.68 0.91 -16.27
C VAL A 378 1.47 0.43 -17.49
N ILE A 379 0.78 -0.01 -18.55
CA ILE A 379 1.39 -0.53 -19.80
C ILE A 379 1.86 0.62 -20.72
N LYS A 380 1.22 1.80 -20.62
CA LYS A 380 1.62 3.00 -21.37
C LYS A 380 2.96 3.52 -20.85
#